data_AF-A0A401HXM8-F1
#
_entry.id   AF-A0A401HXM8-F1
#
_cell.length_a   1.000
_cell.length_b   1.000
_cell.length_c   1.000
_cell.angle_alpha   90.00
_cell.angle_beta   90.00
_cell.angle_gamma   90.00
#
_symmetry.space_group_name_H-M   'P 1'
#
loop_
_entity.id
_entity.type
_entity.pdbx_description
1 polymer ?
#
loop_
_entity_poly.entity_id
_entity_poly.type
_entity_poly.pdbx_seq_one_letter_code
_entity_poly.pdbx_strand_id
1 'polypeptide(L)'
;MTKLIIEIKGFGPHVRDMDRQKYCNELNRETFLTAMGFQVISFSYDDVADRPELCITLLRMVLSRYQPDDLQTDKMDPTDKEIIRLAYRLGGVVRPIDIQRHLTINPRSATRRLIILSKQSILHPIKSQSQQRTTRYTLDKDAFRLL
;
A
#
# COMPACT_ATOMS: atom_id res chain seq x y z
N MET A 1 4.33 -5.15 15.72
CA MET A 1 3.71 -4.18 14.80
C MET A 1 4.75 -3.12 14.50
N THR A 2 5.11 -2.92 13.24
CA THR A 2 6.11 -1.92 12.83
C THR A 2 5.56 -0.51 13.06
N LYS A 3 6.31 0.35 13.74
CA LYS A 3 5.95 1.77 13.93
C LYS A 3 6.78 2.61 12.98
N LEU A 4 6.14 3.24 12.00
CA LEU A 4 6.79 4.04 10.97
C LEU A 4 6.35 5.49 11.08
N ILE A 5 7.31 6.41 10.99
CA ILE A 5 7.07 7.85 10.85
C ILE A 5 7.76 8.31 9.56
N ILE A 6 7.02 8.99 8.69
CA ILE A 6 7.55 9.61 7.47
C ILE A 6 7.39 11.12 7.60
N GLU A 7 8.48 11.85 7.41
CA GLU A 7 8.53 13.30 7.57
C GLU A 7 9.10 13.98 6.33
N ILE A 8 8.56 15.16 6.00
CA ILE A 8 9.10 16.04 4.97
C ILE A 8 9.62 17.30 5.65
N LYS A 9 10.90 17.60 5.49
CA LYS A 9 11.58 18.73 6.13
C LYS A 9 11.96 19.78 5.09
N GLY A 10 11.41 20.99 5.21
CA GLY A 10 11.76 22.12 4.32
C GLY A 10 12.98 22.91 4.80
N PHE A 11 13.94 23.22 3.92
CA PHE A 11 15.19 23.90 4.29
C PHE A 11 14.98 25.29 4.91
N GLY A 12 14.04 26.10 4.39
CA GLY A 12 13.77 27.44 4.93
C GLY A 12 13.32 27.41 6.41
N PRO A 13 12.11 26.89 6.70
CA PRO A 13 11.56 26.87 8.06
C PRO A 13 12.31 25.94 9.03
N HIS A 14 12.93 24.85 8.53
CA HIS A 14 13.60 23.88 9.39
C HIS A 14 15.11 24.07 9.53
N VAL A 15 15.79 24.81 8.64
CA VAL A 15 17.26 24.94 8.69
C VAL A 15 17.71 26.39 8.64
N ARG A 16 17.15 27.21 7.75
CA ARG A 16 17.53 28.61 7.59
C ARG A 16 17.10 29.49 8.77
N ASP A 17 15.91 29.25 9.31
CA ASP A 17 15.35 30.00 10.46
C ASP A 17 15.48 29.22 11.79
N MET A 18 16.31 28.17 11.81
CA MET A 18 16.49 27.32 12.98
C MET A 18 17.51 27.91 13.95
N ASP A 19 17.07 28.21 15.16
CA ASP A 19 17.96 28.56 16.27
C ASP A 19 18.62 27.30 16.89
N ARG A 20 19.65 27.51 17.71
CA ARG A 20 20.40 26.42 18.35
C ARG A 20 19.51 25.52 19.22
N GLN A 21 18.50 26.08 19.87
CA GLN A 21 17.63 25.32 20.75
C GLN A 21 16.69 24.41 19.96
N LYS A 22 16.12 24.91 18.86
CA LYS A 22 15.32 24.11 17.92
C LYS A 22 16.11 22.98 17.30
N TYR A 23 17.37 23.21 16.93
CA TYR A 23 18.25 22.15 16.43
C TYR A 23 18.47 21.05 17.47
N CYS A 24 18.83 21.41 18.71
CA CYS A 24 18.96 20.45 19.80
C CYS A 24 17.66 19.68 20.05
N ASN A 25 16.51 20.36 20.01
CA ASN A 25 15.21 19.74 20.21
C ASN A 25 14.87 18.73 19.11
N GLU A 26 15.20 19.02 17.85
CA GLU A 26 14.95 18.11 16.73
C GLU A 26 15.80 16.83 16.84
N LEU A 27 17.08 16.96 17.19
CA LEU A 27 17.95 15.79 17.46
C LEU A 27 17.46 14.95 18.64
N ASN A 28 17.03 15.61 19.73
CA ASN A 28 16.46 14.93 20.88
C ASN A 28 15.16 14.19 20.50
N ARG A 29 14.33 14.79 19.64
CA ARG A 29 13.07 14.18 19.16
C ARG A 29 13.34 12.94 18.31
N GLU A 30 14.27 13.00 17.36
CA GLU A 30 14.66 11.84 16.55
C GLU A 30 15.22 10.70 17.41
N THR A 31 16.08 11.04 18.37
CA THR A 31 16.66 10.08 19.32
C THR A 31 15.56 9.43 20.17
N PHE A 32 14.63 10.24 20.68
CA PHE A 32 13.49 9.75 21.46
C PHE A 32 12.60 8.80 20.66
N LEU A 33 12.24 9.16 19.42
CA LEU A 33 11.43 8.30 18.55
C LEU A 33 12.12 6.97 18.25
N THR A 34 13.42 7.01 17.98
CA THR A 34 14.24 5.81 17.80
C THR A 34 14.21 4.93 19.05
N ALA A 35 14.40 5.51 20.24
CA ALA A 35 14.33 4.77 21.52
C ALA A 35 12.94 4.13 21.78
N MET A 36 11.87 4.76 21.31
CA MET A 36 10.49 4.25 21.39
C MET A 36 10.15 3.18 20.33
N GLY A 37 11.13 2.79 19.51
CA GLY A 37 11.01 1.77 18.48
C GLY A 37 10.33 2.25 17.19
N PHE A 38 10.32 3.56 16.94
CA PHE A 38 9.88 4.09 15.65
C PHE A 38 11.03 4.06 14.64
N GLN A 39 10.74 3.61 13.44
CA GLN A 39 11.57 3.88 12.27
C GLN A 39 11.15 5.25 11.71
N VAL A 40 12.02 6.25 11.86
CA VAL A 40 11.82 7.57 11.27
C VAL A 40 12.48 7.59 9.89
N ILE A 41 11.73 8.02 8.86
CA ILE A 41 12.22 8.28 7.50
C ILE A 41 11.96 9.75 7.21
N SER A 42 13.01 10.51 6.98
CA SER A 42 12.90 11.93 6.65
C SER A 42 13.35 12.19 5.23
N PHE A 43 12.56 12.95 4.48
CA PHE A 43 12.91 13.48 3.17
C PHE A 43 12.98 15.01 3.23
N SER A 44 13.81 15.63 2.40
CA SER A 44 13.75 17.08 2.23
C SER A 44 12.55 17.46 1.36
N TYR A 45 11.97 18.64 1.58
CA TYR A 45 10.92 19.16 0.69
C TYR A 45 11.42 19.26 -0.75
N ASP A 46 12.66 19.73 -0.94
CA ASP A 46 13.26 19.92 -2.25
C ASP A 46 13.42 18.59 -2.99
N ASP A 47 13.78 17.49 -2.30
CA ASP A 47 13.83 16.17 -2.93
C ASP A 47 12.46 15.63 -3.31
N VAL A 48 11.42 15.92 -2.51
CA VAL A 48 10.05 15.52 -2.84
C VAL A 48 9.53 16.32 -4.03
N ALA A 49 9.86 17.61 -4.11
CA ALA A 49 9.41 18.52 -5.17
C ALA A 49 10.16 18.29 -6.50
N ASP A 50 11.49 18.21 -6.44
CA ASP A 50 12.35 18.25 -7.63
C ASP A 50 12.87 16.86 -8.04
N ARG A 51 12.90 15.89 -7.12
CA ARG A 51 13.46 14.54 -7.34
C ARG A 51 12.58 13.40 -6.76
N PRO A 52 11.27 13.37 -7.04
CA PRO A 52 10.35 12.42 -6.40
C PRO A 52 10.73 10.94 -6.66
N GLU A 53 11.33 10.62 -7.79
CA GLU A 53 11.77 9.26 -8.13
C GLU A 53 12.83 8.73 -7.16
N LEU A 54 13.73 9.59 -6.70
CA LEU A 54 14.73 9.25 -5.69
C LEU A 54 14.06 8.93 -4.35
N CYS A 55 13.14 9.79 -3.91
CA CYS A 55 12.38 9.59 -2.66
C CYS A 55 11.60 8.26 -2.70
N ILE A 56 10.92 7.97 -3.81
CA ILE A 56 10.18 6.72 -4.02
C ILE A 56 11.12 5.52 -3.93
N THR A 57 12.29 5.59 -4.57
CA THR A 57 13.27 4.50 -4.58
C THR A 57 13.80 4.23 -3.17
N LEU A 58 14.20 5.26 -2.43
CA LEU A 58 14.68 5.14 -1.05
C LEU A 58 13.59 4.61 -0.12
N LEU A 59 12.36 5.10 -0.26
CA LEU A 59 11.22 4.62 0.52
C LEU A 59 10.95 3.14 0.25
N ARG A 60 10.97 2.70 -1.01
CA ARG A 60 10.83 1.28 -1.38
C ARG A 60 11.92 0.41 -0.74
N MET A 61 13.17 0.86 -0.75
CA MET A 61 14.28 0.15 -0.11
C MET A 61 14.13 0.02 1.41
N VAL A 62 13.51 1.01 2.06
CA VAL A 62 13.22 0.92 3.50
C VAL A 62 12.05 -0.03 3.76
N LEU A 63 10.98 0.09 2.98
CA LEU A 63 9.77 -0.71 3.16
C LEU A 63 9.98 -2.20 2.84
N SER A 64 10.89 -2.53 1.92
CA SER A 64 11.20 -3.93 1.58
C SER A 64 11.66 -4.76 2.77
N ARG A 65 12.28 -4.14 3.78
CA ARG A 65 12.70 -4.82 5.02
C ARG A 65 11.53 -5.27 5.91
N TYR A 66 10.35 -4.69 5.70
CA TYR A 66 9.13 -5.03 6.42
C TYR A 66 8.19 -5.90 5.59
N GLN A 67 8.58 -6.23 4.37
CA GLN A 67 7.89 -7.22 3.58
C GLN A 67 8.20 -8.59 4.20
N PRO A 68 7.18 -9.42 4.50
CA PRO A 68 7.42 -10.76 5.01
C PRO A 68 8.35 -11.54 4.08
N ASP A 69 9.31 -12.28 4.65
CA ASP A 69 10.12 -13.24 3.88
C ASP A 69 9.16 -14.24 3.25
N ASP A 70 9.13 -14.21 1.93
CA ASP A 70 7.99 -14.65 1.16
C ASP A 70 8.10 -16.12 0.80
N LEU A 71 8.12 -17.02 1.79
CA LEU A 71 8.06 -18.46 1.50
C LEU A 71 6.68 -18.92 1.01
N GLN A 72 5.64 -18.05 1.00
CA GLN A 72 4.29 -18.42 0.52
C GLN A 72 3.61 -17.45 -0.47
N THR A 73 3.90 -16.15 -0.52
CA THR A 73 3.27 -15.22 -1.49
C THR A 73 4.03 -15.08 -2.81
N ASP A 74 5.14 -15.81 -2.99
CA ASP A 74 5.89 -15.90 -4.25
C ASP A 74 5.14 -16.67 -5.38
N LYS A 75 3.97 -17.26 -5.08
CA LYS A 75 3.14 -17.99 -6.05
C LYS A 75 1.97 -17.20 -6.62
N MET A 76 1.63 -16.03 -6.06
CA MET A 76 0.45 -15.28 -6.50
C MET A 76 0.83 -14.19 -7.51
N ASP A 77 0.13 -14.20 -8.65
CA ASP A 77 0.31 -13.21 -9.72
C ASP A 77 0.20 -11.78 -9.16
N PRO A 78 1.13 -10.86 -9.48
CA PRO A 78 1.12 -9.50 -8.96
C PRO A 78 -0.19 -8.75 -9.22
N THR A 79 -0.85 -9.06 -10.33
CA THR A 79 -2.14 -8.46 -10.68
C THR A 79 -3.26 -9.00 -9.80
N ASP A 80 -3.19 -10.25 -9.37
CA ASP A 80 -4.15 -10.84 -8.44
C ASP A 80 -3.99 -10.23 -7.04
N LYS A 81 -2.75 -10.00 -6.58
CA LYS A 81 -2.47 -9.20 -5.37
C LYS A 81 -3.08 -7.80 -5.48
N GLU A 82 -2.94 -7.15 -6.64
CA GLU A 82 -3.51 -5.82 -6.84
C GLU A 82 -5.04 -5.80 -6.87
N ILE A 83 -5.70 -6.86 -7.37
CA ILE A 83 -7.15 -7.01 -7.26
C ILE A 83 -7.59 -7.14 -5.80
N ILE A 84 -6.85 -7.88 -4.97
CA ILE A 84 -7.11 -7.99 -3.53
C ILE A 84 -6.95 -6.62 -2.85
N ARG A 85 -5.88 -5.87 -3.16
CA ARG A 85 -5.69 -4.49 -2.65
C ARG A 85 -6.83 -3.55 -3.06
N LEU A 86 -7.27 -3.63 -4.32
CA LEU A 86 -8.40 -2.84 -4.81
C LEU A 86 -9.69 -3.18 -4.06
N ALA A 87 -9.97 -4.48 -3.85
CA ALA A 87 -11.14 -4.91 -3.10
C ALA A 87 -11.13 -4.36 -1.66
N TYR A 88 -9.98 -4.38 -0.97
CA TYR A 88 -9.84 -3.73 0.34
C TYR A 88 -10.14 -2.24 0.30
N ARG A 89 -9.58 -1.51 -0.68
CA ARG A 89 -9.80 -0.07 -0.84
C ARG A 89 -11.28 0.28 -1.09
N LEU A 90 -12.03 -0.62 -1.71
CA LEU A 90 -13.46 -0.48 -2.00
C LEU A 90 -14.38 -1.01 -0.88
N GLY A 91 -13.84 -1.35 0.30
CA GLY A 91 -14.65 -1.85 1.43
C GLY A 91 -14.99 -3.34 1.33
N GLY A 92 -14.15 -4.13 0.66
CA GLY A 92 -14.28 -5.59 0.58
C GLY A 92 -15.22 -6.09 -0.51
N VAL A 93 -15.70 -5.23 -1.42
CA VAL A 93 -16.54 -5.62 -2.55
C VAL A 93 -15.96 -5.05 -3.85
N VAL A 94 -15.82 -5.90 -4.87
CA VAL A 94 -15.26 -5.53 -6.17
C VAL A 94 -16.12 -6.05 -7.32
N ARG A 95 -16.21 -5.29 -8.41
CA ARG A 95 -16.91 -5.65 -9.65
C ARG A 95 -15.93 -5.76 -10.83
N PRO A 96 -16.28 -6.50 -11.89
CA PRO A 96 -15.45 -6.57 -13.10
C PRO A 96 -15.09 -5.20 -13.68
N ILE A 97 -16.03 -4.23 -13.63
CA ILE A 97 -15.79 -2.87 -14.13
C ILE A 97 -14.77 -2.09 -13.30
N ASP A 98 -14.68 -2.37 -12.00
CA ASP A 98 -13.72 -1.72 -11.10
C ASP A 98 -12.30 -2.20 -11.44
N ILE A 99 -12.14 -3.50 -11.71
CA ILE A 99 -10.88 -4.11 -12.15
C ILE A 99 -10.47 -3.63 -13.53
N GLN A 100 -11.41 -3.60 -14.49
CA GLN A 100 -11.15 -3.11 -15.84
C GLN A 100 -10.58 -1.69 -15.79
N ARG A 101 -11.19 -0.81 -14.99
CA ARG A 101 -10.76 0.59 -14.86
C ARG A 101 -9.43 0.72 -14.13
N HIS A 102 -9.25 -0.01 -13.02
CA HIS A 102 -8.06 0.09 -12.19
C HIS A 102 -6.81 -0.48 -12.88
N LEU A 103 -6.94 -1.65 -13.52
CA LEU A 103 -5.82 -2.35 -14.15
C LEU A 103 -5.71 -2.07 -15.66
N THR A 104 -6.66 -1.33 -16.24
CA THR A 104 -6.70 -1.00 -17.68
C THR A 104 -6.65 -2.25 -18.56
N ILE A 105 -7.31 -3.33 -18.13
CA ILE A 105 -7.38 -4.61 -18.85
C ILE A 105 -8.73 -4.83 -19.51
N ASN A 106 -8.78 -5.72 -20.51
CA ASN A 106 -10.03 -6.00 -21.20
C ASN A 106 -11.10 -6.65 -20.25
N PRO A 107 -12.40 -6.48 -20.53
CA PRO A 107 -13.48 -7.00 -19.68
C PRO A 107 -13.46 -8.52 -19.47
N ARG A 108 -13.02 -9.27 -20.50
CA ARG A 108 -12.93 -10.74 -20.45
C ARG A 108 -11.84 -11.19 -19.47
N SER A 109 -10.68 -10.53 -19.49
CA SER A 109 -9.55 -10.76 -18.58
C SER A 109 -9.91 -10.40 -17.15
N ALA A 110 -10.57 -9.25 -16.93
CA ALA A 110 -11.06 -8.86 -15.61
C ALA A 110 -12.02 -9.91 -15.02
N THR A 111 -12.98 -10.37 -15.82
CA THR A 111 -13.93 -11.41 -15.39
C THR A 111 -13.24 -12.74 -15.13
N ARG A 112 -12.29 -13.14 -15.99
CA ARG A 112 -11.51 -14.37 -15.83
C ARG A 112 -10.71 -14.37 -14.53
N ARG A 113 -10.04 -13.26 -14.19
CA ARG A 113 -9.28 -13.13 -12.93
C ARG A 113 -10.18 -13.26 -11.70
N LEU A 114 -11.34 -12.60 -11.70
CA LEU A 114 -12.33 -12.75 -10.62
C LEU A 114 -12.79 -14.20 -10.42
N ILE A 115 -13.01 -14.93 -11.52
CA ILE A 115 -13.38 -16.35 -11.46
C ILE A 115 -12.24 -17.20 -10.89
N ILE A 116 -10.98 -16.93 -11.29
CA ILE A 116 -9.81 -17.66 -10.78
C ILE A 116 -9.66 -17.43 -9.27
N LEU A 117 -9.67 -16.17 -8.84
CA LEU A 117 -9.62 -15.79 -7.42
C LEU A 117 -10.79 -16.38 -6.61
N SER A 118 -11.95 -16.52 -7.25
CA SER A 118 -13.11 -17.14 -6.62
C SER A 118 -12.96 -18.65 -6.46
N LYS A 119 -12.37 -19.34 -7.43
CA LYS A 119 -12.03 -20.76 -7.32
C LYS A 119 -10.98 -21.04 -6.23
N GLN A 120 -10.14 -20.04 -5.93
CA GLN A 120 -9.15 -20.09 -4.85
C GLN A 120 -9.74 -19.71 -3.47
N SER A 121 -11.05 -19.49 -3.36
CA SER A 121 -11.73 -19.06 -2.13
C SER A 121 -11.26 -17.71 -1.58
N ILE A 122 -10.61 -16.88 -2.40
CA ILE A 122 -10.17 -15.52 -2.03
C ILE A 122 -11.34 -14.53 -2.23
N LEU A 123 -12.16 -14.76 -3.25
CA LEU A 123 -13.32 -13.94 -3.58
C LEU A 123 -14.60 -14.79 -3.62
N HIS A 124 -15.65 -14.31 -2.99
CA HIS A 124 -16.96 -14.98 -2.98
C HIS A 124 -17.95 -14.23 -3.87
N PRO A 125 -18.58 -14.89 -4.85
CA PRO A 125 -19.54 -14.24 -5.73
C PRO A 125 -20.79 -13.88 -4.94
N ILE A 126 -21.22 -12.62 -5.03
CA ILE A 126 -22.48 -12.17 -4.44
C ILE A 126 -23.58 -12.49 -5.44
N LYS A 127 -24.49 -13.40 -5.07
CA LYS A 127 -25.67 -13.74 -5.88
C LYS A 127 -26.62 -12.54 -5.89
N SER A 128 -26.95 -12.04 -7.08
CA SER A 128 -28.02 -11.06 -7.25
C SER A 128 -29.39 -11.74 -7.04
N GLN A 129 -30.36 -11.03 -6.45
CA GLN A 129 -31.75 -11.49 -6.34
C GLN A 129 -32.38 -11.78 -7.72
N SER A 130 -31.90 -11.12 -8.77
CA SER A 130 -32.21 -11.44 -10.17
C SER A 130 -31.11 -12.36 -10.72
N GLN A 131 -31.45 -13.64 -10.84
CA GLN A 131 -30.59 -14.82 -11.03
C GLN A 131 -29.76 -14.88 -12.33
N GLN A 132 -29.53 -13.79 -13.07
CA GLN A 132 -28.97 -13.88 -14.42
C GLN A 132 -27.46 -13.58 -14.53
N ARG A 133 -26.85 -12.75 -13.66
CA ARG A 133 -25.40 -12.42 -13.77
C ARG A 133 -24.75 -12.17 -12.41
N THR A 134 -23.60 -12.79 -12.15
CA THR A 134 -22.70 -12.46 -11.02
C THR A 134 -22.04 -11.11 -11.29
N THR A 135 -22.48 -10.06 -10.60
CA THR A 135 -22.02 -8.68 -10.84
C THR A 135 -20.99 -8.19 -9.83
N ARG A 136 -20.88 -8.86 -8.67
CA ARG A 136 -20.08 -8.43 -7.53
C ARG A 136 -19.41 -9.63 -6.86
N TYR A 137 -18.23 -9.39 -6.32
CA TYR A 137 -17.45 -10.34 -5.53
C TYR A 137 -17.11 -9.69 -4.19
N THR A 138 -17.25 -10.42 -3.09
CA THR A 138 -16.81 -9.99 -1.78
C THR A 138 -15.50 -10.68 -1.40
N LEU A 139 -14.63 -9.96 -0.72
CA LEU A 139 -13.34 -10.47 -0.29
C LEU A 139 -13.48 -11.37 0.93
N ASP A 140 -12.75 -12.48 0.92
CA ASP A 140 -12.64 -13.34 2.10
C ASP A 140 -11.97 -12.57 3.26
N LYS A 141 -12.39 -12.89 4.50
CA LYS A 141 -11.90 -12.20 5.69
C LYS A 141 -10.40 -12.42 5.91
N ASP A 142 -9.86 -13.57 5.49
CA ASP A 142 -8.46 -13.93 5.67
C ASP A 142 -7.57 -13.58 4.46
N ALA A 143 -8.14 -12.97 3.41
CA ALA A 143 -7.40 -12.62 2.20
C ALA A 143 -6.25 -11.61 2.45
N PHE A 144 -6.23 -10.91 3.58
CA PHE A 144 -5.18 -9.95 3.93
C PHE A 144 -3.82 -10.62 4.12
N ARG A 145 -3.81 -11.92 4.46
CA ARG A 145 -2.58 -12.70 4.65
C ARG A 145 -1.83 -12.96 3.34
N LEU A 146 -2.45 -12.64 2.19
CA LEU A 146 -1.92 -12.86 0.84
C LEU A 146 -1.25 -11.60 0.25
N LEU A 147 -1.26 -10.48 0.99
CA LEU A 147 -0.67 -9.20 0.61
C LEU A 147 0.65 -8.95 1.33
#